data_AF-A0AAD7FGR6-F1
#
_entry.id   AF-A0AAD7FGR6-F1
#
_cell.length_a   1.000
_cell.length_b   1.000
_cell.length_c   1.000
_cell.angle_alpha   90.00
_cell.angle_beta   90.00
_cell.angle_gamma   90.00
#
_symmetry.space_group_name_H-M   'P 1'
#
loop_
_entity.id
_entity.type
_entity.pdbx_description
1 polymer ?
#
loop_
_entity_poly.entity_id
_entity_poly.type
_entity_poly.pdbx_seq_one_letter_code
_entity_poly.pdbx_strand_id
1 'polypeptide(L)'
;MASLTEFQLPPHPSCFGDPTNTSSICQAPSAAMIDFLNITTANVYLEFYCNNPPSDSCAFGFCPNPDVASPAVRYSTYFTSLVAAILVIYSPEDVISSFFAQLLNVYSLIVAAVVSIMGHNLTKMHSVVALSLAGSPLSLYLVVYVFLSILGKQTRLRTVFGPGMHLNRALVLIVLPLWISLFIFTLLPPSVYQFQQAACDGVIGDHHIHSLFFMPFISFFMVYPHAGAAIIGSLLIMWGIAILLARKSIWGEENERFPFIRIWRTIGQRYPLLHFYSVIVLPSSFWIFDIEVGVAYLSPREKFTPTYGQLLAIFVTIPPFIQLCTLVPGLGRWFADLWWVRLLTCRLTKRYSSKEDPTRAVLLGNKS
;
A
#
# COMPACT_ATOMS: atom_id res chain seq x y z
N MET A 1 19.26 -19.24 -40.51
CA MET A 1 18.31 -19.78 -41.50
C MET A 1 17.73 -18.61 -42.28
N ALA A 2 17.42 -18.77 -43.56
CA ALA A 2 16.68 -17.78 -44.32
C ALA A 2 15.18 -18.08 -44.25
N SER A 3 14.40 -17.11 -43.83
CA SER A 3 12.98 -16.92 -44.17
C SER A 3 12.58 -15.53 -43.68
N LEU A 4 12.90 -14.48 -44.43
CA LEU A 4 12.02 -13.92 -45.45
C LEU A 4 10.93 -13.03 -44.81
N THR A 5 9.70 -13.04 -45.35
CA THR A 5 9.10 -11.80 -45.89
C THR A 5 7.96 -11.20 -45.05
N GLU A 6 8.07 -9.92 -44.66
CA GLU A 6 6.91 -9.04 -44.33
C GLU A 6 6.36 -8.16 -45.49
N PHE A 7 7.13 -7.72 -46.49
CA PHE A 7 7.92 -8.60 -47.35
C PHE A 7 9.45 -8.66 -47.12
N GLN A 8 10.05 -8.02 -46.08
CA GLN A 8 11.25 -8.54 -45.34
C GLN A 8 11.65 -7.80 -44.02
N LEU A 9 10.75 -7.02 -43.38
CA LEU A 9 10.84 -6.38 -42.03
C LEU A 9 11.68 -5.07 -41.88
N PRO A 10 11.13 -3.94 -42.37
CA PRO A 10 10.64 -2.81 -41.55
C PRO A 10 9.17 -2.45 -41.95
N PRO A 11 8.48 -1.41 -41.41
CA PRO A 11 8.80 -0.41 -40.37
C PRO A 11 7.86 -0.45 -39.14
N HIS A 12 8.30 0.00 -37.95
CA HIS A 12 7.56 -0.24 -36.69
C HIS A 12 7.52 0.97 -35.73
N PRO A 13 6.54 1.88 -35.92
CA PRO A 13 5.84 2.43 -34.76
C PRO A 13 4.39 2.86 -35.05
N SER A 14 3.42 2.13 -34.49
CA SER A 14 2.09 2.67 -34.19
C SER A 14 1.62 2.40 -32.77
N CYS A 15 2.35 1.60 -31.98
CA CYS A 15 2.74 1.89 -30.59
C CYS A 15 3.35 0.74 -29.73
N PHE A 16 3.64 -0.48 -30.17
CA PHE A 16 3.41 -1.21 -31.42
C PHE A 16 3.23 -2.70 -31.06
N GLY A 17 2.58 -3.48 -31.94
CA GLY A 17 2.08 -4.82 -31.58
C GLY A 17 0.74 -4.78 -30.83
N ASP A 18 -0.21 -3.96 -31.30
CA ASP A 18 -1.42 -3.60 -30.56
C ASP A 18 -2.72 -4.21 -31.12
N PRO A 19 -3.50 -4.95 -30.31
CA PRO A 19 -4.89 -5.30 -30.61
C PRO A 19 -5.87 -4.41 -29.80
N THR A 20 -6.05 -3.16 -30.24
CA THR A 20 -7.06 -2.19 -29.75
C THR A 20 -6.81 -1.49 -28.40
N ASN A 21 -5.53 -1.18 -28.16
CA ASN A 21 -4.97 -0.10 -27.33
C ASN A 21 -4.31 -0.51 -25.99
N THR A 22 -3.01 -0.71 -26.09
CA THR A 22 -2.03 -0.98 -25.03
C THR A 22 -1.47 0.29 -24.35
N SER A 23 -2.29 1.35 -24.24
CA SER A 23 -2.09 2.57 -23.42
C SER A 23 -0.65 3.10 -23.45
N SER A 24 -0.21 3.43 -24.65
CA SER A 24 1.16 3.18 -25.07
C SER A 24 2.05 4.42 -25.08
N ILE A 25 3.33 4.19 -24.76
CA ILE A 25 4.41 5.17 -24.96
C ILE A 25 5.64 4.42 -25.51
N CYS A 26 6.02 4.76 -26.75
CA CYS A 26 7.37 4.57 -27.28
C CYS A 26 7.97 5.97 -27.46
N GLN A 27 8.92 6.39 -26.63
CA GLN A 27 9.27 7.82 -26.56
C GLN A 27 10.32 8.32 -27.57
N ALA A 28 11.16 7.43 -28.12
CA ALA A 28 11.87 7.66 -29.38
C ALA A 28 12.28 6.30 -30.01
N PRO A 29 11.52 5.81 -31.01
CA PRO A 29 11.75 4.50 -31.63
C PRO A 29 12.25 4.67 -33.09
N SER A 30 11.62 3.97 -34.04
CA SER A 30 12.00 3.90 -35.44
C SER A 30 11.75 5.21 -36.24
N ALA A 31 12.68 5.56 -37.11
CA ALA A 31 12.42 6.17 -38.43
C ALA A 31 12.60 5.11 -39.54
N ALA A 32 11.95 3.95 -39.38
CA ALA A 32 12.60 2.63 -39.52
C ALA A 32 13.77 2.48 -38.53
N MET A 33 14.25 1.26 -38.27
CA MET A 33 14.74 0.92 -36.92
C MET A 33 16.09 1.54 -36.44
N ILE A 34 16.71 2.46 -37.21
CA ILE A 34 17.58 3.60 -36.84
C ILE A 34 18.04 4.28 -38.14
N ASP A 35 19.00 3.65 -38.81
CA ASP A 35 19.43 3.74 -40.21
C ASP A 35 20.06 2.38 -40.58
N PHE A 36 19.34 1.46 -41.24
CA PHE A 36 18.42 0.50 -40.60
C PHE A 36 18.81 0.14 -39.13
N LEU A 37 18.98 -1.13 -38.77
CA LEU A 37 19.75 -1.46 -37.56
C LEU A 37 21.28 -1.46 -37.85
N ASN A 38 21.80 -0.50 -38.63
CA ASN A 38 23.24 -0.26 -38.81
C ASN A 38 23.68 1.00 -38.03
N ILE A 39 23.72 0.80 -36.73
CA ILE A 39 23.42 1.79 -35.70
C ILE A 39 24.55 2.80 -35.43
N THR A 40 24.19 4.06 -35.12
CA THR A 40 25.07 4.95 -34.32
C THR A 40 24.43 5.73 -33.16
N THR A 41 23.15 6.15 -33.16
CA THR A 41 22.43 6.61 -31.93
C THR A 41 20.90 6.57 -32.00
N ALA A 42 20.29 5.59 -31.33
CA ALA A 42 19.12 5.80 -30.46
C ALA A 42 19.48 5.28 -29.05
N ASN A 43 20.57 5.82 -28.50
CA ASN A 43 21.44 5.32 -27.40
C ASN A 43 21.25 3.86 -26.92
N VAL A 44 21.68 2.86 -27.70
CA VAL A 44 21.94 2.96 -29.15
C VAL A 44 20.80 2.33 -29.98
N TYR A 45 19.96 1.50 -29.34
CA TYR A 45 18.50 1.38 -29.58
C TYR A 45 17.85 1.09 -28.22
N LEU A 46 18.07 2.00 -27.26
CA LEU A 46 17.97 1.79 -25.80
C LEU A 46 18.84 0.60 -25.37
N GLU A 47 20.16 0.74 -25.59
CA GLU A 47 21.19 -0.32 -25.65
C GLU A 47 20.66 -1.70 -26.03
N PHE A 48 20.31 -1.78 -27.33
CA PHE A 48 19.55 -2.84 -27.97
C PHE A 48 18.44 -3.37 -27.08
N TYR A 49 17.48 -2.48 -26.78
CA TYR A 49 16.24 -2.74 -26.06
C TYR A 49 16.52 -3.42 -24.68
N CYS A 50 17.62 -3.00 -24.05
CA CYS A 50 18.14 -3.56 -22.81
C CYS A 50 18.57 -5.04 -22.92
N ASN A 51 19.11 -5.38 -24.10
CA ASN A 51 19.75 -6.63 -24.50
C ASN A 51 18.96 -7.94 -24.26
N ASN A 52 17.90 -8.29 -25.00
CA ASN A 52 17.00 -7.55 -25.91
C ASN A 52 15.73 -8.42 -26.15
N PRO A 53 14.65 -8.34 -25.35
CA PRO A 53 13.52 -9.28 -25.49
C PRO A 53 12.25 -8.79 -26.23
N PRO A 54 12.08 -9.10 -27.53
CA PRO A 54 10.79 -9.23 -28.18
C PRO A 54 10.33 -10.70 -28.28
N SER A 55 9.08 -10.96 -27.91
CA SER A 55 8.26 -12.04 -28.49
C SER A 55 6.75 -11.84 -28.16
N ASP A 56 6.05 -10.77 -28.57
CA ASP A 56 6.34 -9.82 -29.66
C ASP A 56 6.07 -8.34 -29.25
N SER A 57 6.27 -7.99 -27.97
CA SER A 57 7.09 -6.84 -27.51
C SER A 57 6.56 -6.08 -26.27
N CYS A 58 7.44 -5.27 -25.69
CA CYS A 58 7.25 -4.33 -24.58
C CYS A 58 8.03 -3.02 -24.88
N ALA A 59 7.82 -2.52 -26.09
CA ALA A 59 8.59 -1.46 -26.73
C ALA A 59 8.39 -0.06 -26.11
N PHE A 60 9.36 0.60 -25.47
CA PHE A 60 10.74 0.23 -25.14
C PHE A 60 10.98 0.61 -23.68
N GLY A 61 10.80 -0.36 -22.78
CA GLY A 61 10.85 -0.17 -21.33
C GLY A 61 10.90 -1.53 -20.64
N PHE A 62 10.74 -1.57 -19.31
CA PHE A 62 10.67 -2.84 -18.60
C PHE A 62 9.50 -3.69 -19.11
N CYS A 63 9.76 -4.99 -19.30
CA CYS A 63 8.71 -5.97 -19.54
C CYS A 63 7.89 -6.16 -18.24
N PRO A 64 6.55 -6.22 -18.31
CA PRO A 64 5.71 -6.43 -17.14
C PRO A 64 5.89 -7.86 -16.63
N ASN A 65 6.07 -8.02 -15.32
CA ASN A 65 6.00 -9.32 -14.64
C ASN A 65 4.61 -9.46 -13.99
N PRO A 66 3.70 -10.23 -14.61
CA PRO A 66 2.30 -10.27 -14.20
C PRO A 66 2.07 -10.92 -12.84
N ASP A 67 3.03 -11.69 -12.33
CA ASP A 67 2.89 -12.43 -11.08
C ASP A 67 3.40 -11.63 -9.86
N VAL A 68 4.13 -10.54 -10.08
CA VAL A 68 4.75 -9.74 -9.00
C VAL A 68 4.25 -8.28 -8.95
N ALA A 69 4.18 -7.57 -10.08
CA ALA A 69 3.85 -6.13 -10.08
C ALA A 69 2.48 -5.79 -10.67
N SER A 70 1.72 -6.78 -11.15
CA SER A 70 0.46 -6.53 -11.85
C SER A 70 -0.60 -5.83 -11.00
N PRO A 71 -1.57 -5.13 -11.63
CA PRO A 71 -2.64 -4.45 -10.90
C PRO A 71 -3.44 -5.37 -9.99
N ALA A 72 -3.66 -6.64 -10.37
CA ALA A 72 -4.35 -7.60 -9.50
C ALA A 72 -3.56 -7.93 -8.22
N VAL A 73 -2.24 -8.13 -8.32
CA VAL A 73 -1.38 -8.39 -7.15
C VAL A 73 -1.29 -7.14 -6.27
N ARG A 74 -1.15 -5.95 -6.87
CA ARG A 74 -1.13 -4.66 -6.15
C ARG A 74 -2.45 -4.41 -5.41
N TYR A 75 -3.58 -4.40 -6.12
CA TYR A 75 -4.89 -4.15 -5.53
C TYR A 75 -5.31 -5.22 -4.52
N SER A 76 -4.97 -6.49 -4.75
CA SER A 76 -5.15 -7.57 -3.76
C SER A 76 -4.38 -7.28 -2.48
N THR A 77 -3.12 -6.87 -2.60
CA THR A 77 -2.26 -6.54 -1.45
C THR A 77 -2.76 -5.30 -0.71
N TYR A 78 -3.21 -4.26 -1.42
CA TYR A 78 -3.80 -3.06 -0.80
C TYR A 78 -5.07 -3.40 -0.04
N PHE A 79 -5.99 -4.15 -0.66
CA PHE A 79 -7.25 -4.55 -0.06
C PHE A 79 -7.02 -5.43 1.17
N THR A 80 -6.18 -6.46 1.04
CA THR A 80 -5.84 -7.38 2.14
C THR A 80 -5.18 -6.63 3.30
N SER A 81 -4.21 -5.76 3.03
CA SER A 81 -3.53 -4.97 4.07
C SER A 81 -4.47 -3.97 4.76
N LEU A 82 -5.34 -3.27 4.01
CA LEU A 82 -6.34 -2.36 4.57
C LEU A 82 -7.37 -3.09 5.44
N VAL A 83 -7.94 -4.19 4.94
CA VAL A 83 -8.92 -4.99 5.69
C VAL A 83 -8.29 -5.63 6.92
N ALA A 84 -7.06 -6.13 6.80
CA ALA A 84 -6.35 -6.67 7.95
C ALA A 84 -6.00 -5.61 9.00
N ALA A 85 -5.65 -4.39 8.59
CA ALA A 85 -5.43 -3.29 9.51
C ALA A 85 -6.72 -2.85 10.21
N ILE A 86 -7.86 -2.85 9.49
CA ILE A 86 -9.20 -2.66 10.06
C ILE A 86 -9.50 -3.76 11.10
N LEU A 87 -9.34 -5.04 10.77
CA LEU A 87 -9.57 -6.17 11.68
C LEU A 87 -8.72 -6.10 12.95
N VAL A 88 -7.40 -5.85 12.80
CA VAL A 88 -6.43 -5.65 13.89
C VAL A 88 -6.86 -4.57 14.89
N ILE A 89 -7.63 -3.56 14.44
CA ILE A 89 -8.19 -2.54 15.32
C ILE A 89 -9.57 -2.93 15.84
N TYR A 90 -10.52 -3.33 15.00
CA TYR A 90 -11.93 -3.41 15.40
C TYR A 90 -12.36 -4.77 15.96
N SER A 91 -11.83 -5.89 15.49
CA SER A 91 -12.19 -7.22 16.01
C SER A 91 -10.97 -7.89 16.67
N PRO A 92 -10.76 -7.73 17.99
CA PRO A 92 -9.65 -8.36 18.71
C PRO A 92 -9.69 -9.90 18.70
N GLU A 93 -10.85 -10.48 18.36
CA GLU A 93 -11.10 -11.93 18.28
C GLU A 93 -10.63 -12.48 16.92
N ASP A 94 -10.95 -11.80 15.81
CA ASP A 94 -10.58 -12.24 14.45
C ASP A 94 -9.12 -11.94 14.06
N VAL A 95 -8.39 -11.16 14.88
CA VAL A 95 -7.02 -10.71 14.57
C VAL A 95 -6.08 -11.86 14.21
N ILE A 96 -6.22 -13.02 14.84
CA ILE A 96 -5.32 -14.16 14.60
C ILE A 96 -5.44 -14.63 13.14
N SER A 97 -6.66 -14.78 12.62
CA SER A 97 -6.88 -15.16 11.23
C SER A 97 -6.34 -14.09 10.27
N SER A 98 -6.66 -12.84 10.56
CA SER A 98 -6.23 -11.68 9.77
C SER A 98 -4.70 -11.52 9.73
N PHE A 99 -4.03 -11.76 10.86
CA PHE A 99 -2.58 -11.75 11.01
C PHE A 99 -1.91 -12.83 10.16
N PHE A 100 -2.43 -14.06 10.17
CA PHE A 100 -1.90 -15.12 9.32
C PHE A 100 -2.16 -14.87 7.83
N ALA A 101 -3.30 -14.29 7.46
CA ALA A 101 -3.56 -13.87 6.08
C ALA A 101 -2.56 -12.80 5.60
N GLN A 102 -2.31 -11.76 6.41
CA GLN A 102 -1.31 -10.74 6.08
C GLN A 102 0.11 -11.32 6.02
N LEU A 103 0.50 -12.18 6.97
CA LEU A 103 1.80 -12.85 6.91
C LEU A 103 1.95 -13.69 5.66
N LEU A 104 0.96 -14.53 5.32
CA LEU A 104 0.99 -15.37 4.14
C LEU A 104 1.11 -14.54 2.85
N ASN A 105 0.40 -13.42 2.76
CA ASN A 105 0.53 -12.49 1.64
C ASN A 105 1.96 -11.92 1.51
N VAL A 106 2.53 -11.41 2.62
CA VAL A 106 3.90 -10.86 2.63
C VAL A 106 4.94 -11.94 2.31
N TYR A 107 4.81 -13.14 2.86
CA TYR A 107 5.66 -14.28 2.53
C TYR A 107 5.54 -14.68 1.06
N SER A 108 4.33 -14.73 0.51
CA SER A 108 4.11 -15.05 -0.92
C SER A 108 4.79 -14.04 -1.83
N LEU A 109 4.68 -12.74 -1.54
CA LEU A 109 5.34 -11.69 -2.31
C LEU A 109 6.87 -11.79 -2.25
N ILE A 110 7.43 -11.99 -1.05
CA ILE A 110 8.88 -12.12 -0.85
C ILE A 110 9.41 -13.38 -1.53
N VAL A 111 8.74 -14.54 -1.37
CA VAL A 111 9.15 -15.80 -1.99
C VAL A 111 9.02 -15.73 -3.51
N ALA A 112 7.92 -15.19 -4.05
CA ALA A 112 7.76 -14.99 -5.48
C ALA A 112 8.84 -14.08 -6.06
N ALA A 113 9.18 -12.98 -5.37
CA ALA A 113 10.28 -12.11 -5.78
C ALA A 113 11.64 -12.84 -5.76
N VAL A 114 11.98 -13.55 -4.67
CA VAL A 114 13.24 -14.30 -4.56
C VAL A 114 13.35 -15.39 -5.63
N VAL A 115 12.29 -16.18 -5.84
CA VAL A 115 12.25 -17.21 -6.90
C VAL A 115 12.39 -16.58 -8.29
N SER A 116 11.74 -15.44 -8.54
CA SER A 116 11.85 -14.73 -9.83
C SER A 116 13.24 -14.11 -10.04
N ILE A 117 13.92 -13.66 -8.99
CA ILE A 117 15.32 -13.21 -9.03
C ILE A 117 16.25 -14.39 -9.34
N MET A 118 16.09 -15.53 -8.65
CA MET A 118 16.87 -16.74 -8.89
C MET A 118 16.66 -17.31 -10.30
N GLY A 119 15.45 -17.13 -10.87
CA GLY A 119 15.12 -17.52 -12.24
C GLY A 119 15.48 -16.50 -13.31
N HIS A 120 16.13 -15.37 -12.96
CA HIS A 120 16.44 -14.25 -13.87
C HIS A 120 15.22 -13.67 -14.63
N ASN A 121 14.02 -13.80 -14.05
CA ASN A 121 12.72 -13.38 -14.61
C ASN A 121 12.12 -12.16 -13.88
N LEU A 122 12.92 -11.45 -13.10
CA LEU A 122 12.51 -10.22 -12.42
C LEU A 122 13.43 -9.07 -12.82
N THR A 123 12.85 -7.97 -13.26
CA THR A 123 13.58 -6.70 -13.45
C THR A 123 13.78 -6.00 -12.11
N LYS A 124 14.77 -5.11 -12.01
CA LYS A 124 15.06 -4.37 -10.78
C LYS A 124 13.86 -3.54 -10.31
N MET A 125 13.19 -2.84 -11.23
CA MET A 125 11.96 -2.08 -10.96
C MET A 125 10.89 -2.94 -10.27
N HIS A 126 10.64 -4.15 -10.78
CA HIS A 126 9.65 -5.07 -10.21
C HIS A 126 10.05 -5.59 -8.82
N SER A 127 11.34 -5.73 -8.55
CA SER A 127 11.86 -6.01 -7.21
C SER A 127 11.57 -4.87 -6.23
N VAL A 128 11.74 -3.60 -6.63
CA VAL A 128 11.36 -2.43 -5.79
C VAL A 128 9.86 -2.43 -5.51
N VAL A 129 9.01 -2.73 -6.50
CA VAL A 129 7.54 -2.83 -6.31
C VAL A 129 7.20 -3.94 -5.32
N ALA A 130 7.74 -5.15 -5.49
CA ALA A 130 7.51 -6.28 -4.58
C ALA A 130 7.93 -5.95 -3.13
N LEU A 131 9.09 -5.32 -2.97
CA LEU A 131 9.62 -4.88 -1.68
C LEU A 131 8.72 -3.83 -1.01
N SER A 132 8.18 -2.90 -1.80
CA SER A 132 7.27 -1.85 -1.34
C SER A 132 5.91 -2.41 -0.93
N LEU A 133 5.39 -3.38 -1.70
CA LEU A 133 4.17 -4.13 -1.36
C LEU A 133 4.34 -4.92 -0.06
N ALA A 134 5.45 -5.65 0.10
CA ALA A 134 5.78 -6.38 1.32
C ALA A 134 5.97 -5.44 2.52
N GLY A 135 6.56 -4.25 2.29
CA GLY A 135 6.83 -3.18 3.26
C GLY A 135 5.60 -2.35 3.67
N SER A 136 4.38 -2.87 3.51
CA SER A 136 3.14 -2.14 3.82
C SER A 136 3.11 -1.57 5.26
N PRO A 137 2.35 -0.48 5.53
CA PRO A 137 2.24 0.10 6.87
C PRO A 137 1.81 -0.91 7.95
N LEU A 138 0.95 -1.88 7.58
CA LEU A 138 0.56 -2.96 8.48
C LEU A 138 1.73 -3.92 8.78
N SER A 139 2.54 -4.28 7.78
CA SER A 139 3.74 -5.11 7.95
C SER A 139 4.72 -4.46 8.94
N LEU A 140 5.00 -3.16 8.76
CA LEU A 140 5.87 -2.39 9.66
C LEU A 140 5.28 -2.28 11.07
N TYR A 141 3.97 -2.06 11.19
CA TYR A 141 3.26 -2.03 12.46
C TYR A 141 3.36 -3.36 13.21
N LEU A 142 3.21 -4.51 12.53
CA LEU A 142 3.39 -5.84 13.12
C LEU A 142 4.82 -6.04 13.64
N VAL A 143 5.85 -5.66 12.86
CA VAL A 143 7.25 -5.72 13.27
C VAL A 143 7.50 -4.90 14.54
N VAL A 144 7.05 -3.64 14.58
CA VAL A 144 7.16 -2.77 15.76
C VAL A 144 6.46 -3.39 16.98
N TYR A 145 5.28 -3.98 16.79
CA TYR A 145 4.53 -4.60 17.90
C TYR A 145 5.17 -5.89 18.42
N VAL A 146 5.88 -6.65 17.58
CA VAL A 146 6.70 -7.77 18.03
C VAL A 146 7.88 -7.30 18.86
N PHE A 147 8.60 -6.27 18.44
CA PHE A 147 9.65 -5.67 19.28
C PHE A 147 9.11 -5.15 20.62
N LEU A 148 7.98 -4.45 20.63
CA LEU A 148 7.33 -4.01 21.87
C LEU A 148 6.88 -5.18 22.76
N SER A 149 6.44 -6.29 22.16
CA SER A 149 6.07 -7.52 22.88
C SER A 149 7.28 -8.27 23.46
N ILE A 150 8.45 -8.21 22.81
CA ILE A 150 9.70 -8.78 23.33
C ILE A 150 10.19 -7.94 24.52
N LEU A 151 10.01 -6.62 24.46
CA LEU A 151 10.25 -5.68 25.57
C LEU A 151 9.21 -5.76 26.70
N GLY A 152 8.36 -6.80 26.73
CA GLY A 152 7.39 -7.06 27.80
C GLY A 152 6.25 -6.04 27.94
N LYS A 153 6.10 -5.10 27.00
CA LYS A 153 5.05 -4.07 27.06
C LYS A 153 3.71 -4.69 26.69
N GLN A 154 2.66 -4.42 27.47
CA GLN A 154 1.31 -4.82 27.09
C GLN A 154 0.83 -3.99 25.88
N THR A 155 0.56 -4.69 24.78
CA THR A 155 0.09 -4.12 23.50
C THR A 155 -1.31 -4.63 23.17
N ARG A 156 -2.00 -3.97 22.22
CA ARG A 156 -3.32 -4.40 21.70
C ARG A 156 -3.26 -5.82 21.10
N LEU A 157 -2.14 -6.18 20.49
CA LEU A 157 -1.88 -7.47 19.86
C LEU A 157 -1.47 -8.57 20.86
N ARG A 158 -1.85 -8.47 22.15
CA ARG A 158 -1.56 -9.49 23.16
C ARG A 158 -2.21 -10.85 22.85
N THR A 159 -3.29 -10.89 22.07
CA THR A 159 -3.87 -12.15 21.57
C THR A 159 -2.94 -12.87 20.58
N VAL A 160 -2.26 -12.13 19.70
CA VAL A 160 -1.35 -12.66 18.67
C VAL A 160 0.06 -12.91 19.22
N PHE A 161 0.60 -11.97 19.99
CA PHE A 161 1.99 -11.99 20.50
C PHE A 161 2.06 -12.26 22.01
N GLY A 162 1.03 -12.85 22.61
CA GLY A 162 0.95 -13.12 24.05
C GLY A 162 2.08 -14.01 24.60
N PRO A 163 2.16 -14.16 25.94
CA PRO A 163 3.03 -15.16 26.54
C PRO A 163 2.70 -16.56 25.96
N GLY A 164 3.73 -17.33 25.60
CA GLY A 164 3.60 -18.62 24.92
C GLY A 164 3.52 -18.54 23.38
N MET A 165 3.19 -17.39 22.78
CA MET A 165 3.06 -17.25 21.32
C MET A 165 4.41 -17.03 20.60
N HIS A 166 5.37 -17.92 20.87
CA HIS A 166 6.73 -17.83 20.34
C HIS A 166 6.78 -17.98 18.81
N LEU A 167 5.95 -18.88 18.24
CA LEU A 167 5.88 -19.10 16.80
C LEU A 167 5.45 -17.83 16.03
N ASN A 168 4.41 -17.14 16.49
CA ASN A 168 3.91 -15.91 15.84
C ASN A 168 4.96 -14.80 15.86
N ARG A 169 5.71 -14.67 16.96
CA ARG A 169 6.83 -13.73 17.07
C ARG A 169 7.97 -14.13 16.11
N ALA A 170 8.33 -15.40 16.05
CA ALA A 170 9.36 -15.92 15.15
C ALA A 170 9.00 -15.69 13.68
N LEU A 171 7.77 -15.95 13.26
CA LEU A 171 7.31 -15.71 11.88
C LEU A 171 7.49 -14.25 11.46
N VAL A 172 7.06 -13.29 12.29
CA VAL A 172 7.29 -11.86 11.98
C VAL A 172 8.77 -11.49 12.01
N LEU A 173 9.54 -12.03 12.97
CA LEU A 173 10.99 -11.81 13.05
C LEU A 173 11.77 -12.42 11.89
N ILE A 174 11.22 -13.42 11.17
CA ILE A 174 11.81 -14.00 9.96
C ILE A 174 11.42 -13.19 8.71
N VAL A 175 10.24 -12.58 8.66
CA VAL A 175 9.88 -11.64 7.58
C VAL A 175 10.88 -10.48 7.50
N LEU A 176 11.31 -9.93 8.63
CA LEU A 176 12.22 -8.78 8.66
C LEU A 176 13.58 -9.02 7.95
N PRO A 177 14.39 -10.05 8.26
CA PRO A 177 15.64 -10.32 7.56
C PRO A 177 15.41 -10.76 6.11
N LEU A 178 14.28 -11.40 5.77
CA LEU A 178 13.96 -11.70 4.37
C LEU A 178 13.66 -10.42 3.57
N TRP A 179 12.90 -9.48 4.14
CA TRP A 179 12.64 -8.17 3.55
C TRP A 179 13.91 -7.34 3.42
N ILE A 180 14.77 -7.33 4.46
CA ILE A 180 16.10 -6.68 4.41
C ILE A 180 16.98 -7.36 3.35
N SER A 181 16.95 -8.68 3.21
CA SER A 181 17.71 -9.39 2.17
C SER A 181 17.25 -8.98 0.79
N LEU A 182 15.93 -8.93 0.54
CA LEU A 182 15.38 -8.45 -0.72
C LEU A 182 15.81 -7.00 -1.00
N PHE A 183 15.73 -6.10 -0.01
CA PHE A 183 16.24 -4.72 -0.13
C PHE A 183 17.73 -4.66 -0.47
N ILE A 184 18.57 -5.46 0.19
CA ILE A 184 20.01 -5.56 -0.13
C ILE A 184 20.22 -6.06 -1.56
N PHE A 185 19.53 -7.11 -1.99
CA PHE A 185 19.62 -7.60 -3.37
C PHE A 185 19.18 -6.54 -4.40
N THR A 186 18.15 -5.74 -4.11
CA THR A 186 17.72 -4.63 -4.97
C THR A 186 18.71 -3.44 -4.95
N LEU A 187 19.54 -3.30 -3.91
CA LEU A 187 20.58 -2.28 -3.82
C LEU A 187 21.92 -2.69 -4.46
N LEU A 188 22.22 -3.99 -4.54
CA LEU A 188 23.50 -4.47 -5.07
C LEU A 188 23.69 -4.06 -6.55
N PRO A 189 24.94 -3.80 -6.97
CA PRO A 189 25.24 -3.48 -8.36
C PRO A 189 25.03 -4.72 -9.25
N PRO A 190 24.66 -4.53 -10.54
CA PRO A 190 24.38 -5.62 -11.48
C PRO A 190 25.58 -6.53 -11.78
N SER A 191 26.78 -6.17 -11.34
CA SER A 191 27.98 -7.02 -11.38
C SER A 191 27.94 -8.22 -10.44
N VAL A 192 27.04 -8.23 -9.44
CA VAL A 192 26.93 -9.32 -8.45
C VAL A 192 25.71 -10.20 -8.71
N TYR A 193 24.59 -9.62 -9.13
CA TYR A 193 23.35 -10.34 -9.46
C TYR A 193 22.73 -9.79 -10.75
N GLN A 194 22.42 -10.70 -11.67
CA GLN A 194 21.82 -10.36 -12.97
C GLN A 194 20.29 -10.32 -12.86
N PHE A 195 19.73 -9.12 -12.71
CA PHE A 195 18.30 -8.89 -12.90
C PHE A 195 17.95 -8.97 -14.40
N GLN A 196 16.69 -9.32 -14.71
CA GLN A 196 16.18 -9.27 -16.07
C GLN A 196 16.26 -7.83 -16.60
N GLN A 197 16.69 -7.64 -17.84
CA GLN A 197 16.91 -6.33 -18.45
C GLN A 197 17.80 -5.40 -17.60
N ALA A 198 18.86 -5.89 -16.92
CA ALA A 198 19.76 -5.03 -16.14
C ALA A 198 20.40 -3.87 -16.95
N ALA A 199 20.50 -3.99 -18.27
CA ALA A 199 20.92 -2.90 -19.16
C ALA A 199 19.90 -1.73 -19.22
N CYS A 200 18.63 -1.94 -18.88
CA CYS A 200 17.64 -0.86 -18.76
C CYS A 200 17.93 0.04 -17.56
N ASP A 201 18.58 -0.44 -16.50
CA ASP A 201 18.79 0.38 -15.29
C ASP A 201 19.64 1.62 -15.62
N GLY A 202 20.75 1.45 -16.37
CA GLY A 202 21.63 2.54 -16.78
C GLY A 202 21.08 3.45 -17.89
N VAL A 203 19.99 3.05 -18.56
CA VAL A 203 19.39 3.78 -19.69
C VAL A 203 18.06 4.45 -19.32
N ILE A 204 17.29 3.83 -18.42
CA ILE A 204 15.92 4.22 -18.06
C ILE A 204 15.83 4.72 -16.61
N GLY A 205 16.77 4.39 -15.71
CA GLY A 205 16.77 5.01 -14.40
C GLY A 205 17.87 4.58 -13.42
N ASP A 206 18.93 5.37 -13.34
CA ASP A 206 19.94 5.32 -12.27
C ASP A 206 19.35 5.41 -10.84
N HIS A 207 18.07 5.81 -10.70
CA HIS A 207 17.45 6.23 -9.44
C HIS A 207 16.14 5.48 -9.11
N HIS A 208 15.90 4.25 -9.58
CA HIS A 208 14.63 3.52 -9.37
C HIS A 208 14.10 3.52 -7.92
N ILE A 209 14.95 3.28 -6.91
CA ILE A 209 14.54 3.29 -5.49
C ILE A 209 14.14 4.71 -5.05
N HIS A 210 14.91 5.73 -5.43
CA HIS A 210 14.56 7.13 -5.14
C HIS A 210 13.27 7.54 -5.88
N SER A 211 13.08 7.08 -7.12
CA SER A 211 11.92 7.37 -7.94
C SER A 211 10.65 6.62 -7.53
N LEU A 212 10.75 5.49 -6.81
CA LEU A 212 9.57 4.83 -6.25
C LEU A 212 9.20 5.34 -4.86
N PHE A 213 10.18 5.60 -3.96
CA PHE A 213 9.90 5.94 -2.55
C PHE A 213 9.93 7.45 -2.22
N PHE A 214 10.63 8.27 -3.01
CA PHE A 214 10.82 9.70 -2.71
C PHE A 214 10.19 10.62 -3.76
N MET A 215 10.19 10.24 -5.05
CA MET A 215 9.52 11.04 -6.07
C MET A 215 8.01 11.17 -5.87
N PRO A 216 7.23 10.18 -5.43
CA PRO A 216 5.81 10.38 -5.18
C PRO A 216 5.56 11.21 -3.91
N PHE A 217 6.40 11.10 -2.87
CA PHE A 217 6.41 12.04 -1.75
C PHE A 217 6.61 13.48 -2.25
N ILE A 218 7.69 13.73 -3.00
CA ILE A 218 7.98 15.05 -3.57
C ILE A 218 6.82 15.51 -4.48
N SER A 219 6.29 14.64 -5.33
CA SER A 219 5.19 14.96 -6.24
C SER A 219 3.89 15.27 -5.52
N PHE A 220 3.56 14.57 -4.43
CA PHE A 220 2.38 14.86 -3.61
C PHE A 220 2.44 16.27 -3.02
N PHE A 221 3.62 16.68 -2.53
CA PHE A 221 3.82 18.02 -1.97
C PHE A 221 4.04 19.12 -3.03
N MET A 222 4.62 18.81 -4.20
CA MET A 222 4.96 19.79 -5.25
C MET A 222 3.87 19.96 -6.32
N VAL A 223 3.24 18.87 -6.76
CA VAL A 223 2.20 18.88 -7.82
C VAL A 223 0.83 19.21 -7.22
N TYR A 224 0.55 18.71 -6.00
CA TYR A 224 -0.72 18.94 -5.31
C TYR A 224 -0.54 19.62 -3.93
N PRO A 225 0.22 20.73 -3.83
CA PRO A 225 0.56 21.37 -2.56
C PRO A 225 -0.68 21.72 -1.72
N HIS A 226 -1.75 22.19 -2.36
CA HIS A 226 -3.00 22.52 -1.70
C HIS A 226 -3.74 21.29 -1.15
N ALA A 227 -3.71 20.15 -1.85
CA ALA A 227 -4.35 18.92 -1.38
C ALA A 227 -3.55 18.28 -0.23
N GLY A 228 -2.22 18.21 -0.36
CA GLY A 228 -1.33 17.74 0.71
C GLY A 228 -1.44 18.62 1.96
N ALA A 229 -1.41 19.94 1.80
CA ALA A 229 -1.60 20.89 2.90
C ALA A 229 -3.01 20.81 3.50
N ALA A 230 -4.07 20.55 2.73
CA ALA A 230 -5.42 20.35 3.25
C ALA A 230 -5.53 19.06 4.07
N ILE A 231 -4.97 17.95 3.59
CA ILE A 231 -4.97 16.65 4.29
C ILE A 231 -4.18 16.76 5.60
N ILE A 232 -2.93 17.24 5.55
CA ILE A 232 -2.07 17.38 6.73
C ILE A 232 -2.60 18.45 7.67
N GLY A 233 -3.06 19.59 7.15
CA GLY A 233 -3.69 20.66 7.92
C GLY A 233 -4.94 20.18 8.66
N SER A 234 -5.82 19.43 7.99
CA SER A 234 -7.01 18.84 8.63
C SER A 234 -6.62 17.84 9.74
N LEU A 235 -5.59 17.01 9.52
CA LEU A 235 -5.07 16.11 10.53
C LEU A 235 -4.51 16.87 11.74
N LEU A 236 -3.68 17.89 11.51
CA LEU A 236 -3.09 18.73 12.56
C LEU A 236 -4.17 19.49 13.35
N ILE A 237 -5.22 19.99 12.68
CA ILE A 237 -6.38 20.62 13.34
C ILE A 237 -7.13 19.59 14.20
N MET A 238 -7.41 18.38 13.68
CA MET A 238 -8.06 17.33 14.45
C MET A 238 -7.23 16.89 15.68
N TRP A 239 -5.91 16.74 15.53
CA TRP A 239 -5.00 16.47 16.65
C TRP A 239 -4.95 17.63 17.64
N GLY A 240 -4.86 18.88 17.18
CA GLY A 240 -4.89 20.06 18.03
C GLY A 240 -6.16 20.13 18.88
N ILE A 241 -7.34 19.92 18.26
CA ILE A 241 -8.62 19.87 18.96
C ILE A 241 -8.66 18.70 19.96
N ALA A 242 -8.22 17.51 19.57
CA ALA A 242 -8.17 16.34 20.46
C ALA A 242 -7.24 16.55 21.67
N ILE A 243 -6.08 17.17 21.47
CA ILE A 243 -5.12 17.54 22.51
C ILE A 243 -5.74 18.58 23.47
N LEU A 244 -6.36 19.64 22.94
CA LEU A 244 -6.99 20.69 23.73
C LEU A 244 -8.15 20.17 24.59
N LEU A 245 -8.99 19.29 24.02
CA LEU A 245 -10.08 18.64 24.76
C LEU A 245 -9.56 17.64 25.81
N ALA A 246 -8.48 16.92 25.50
CA ALA A 246 -7.86 15.98 26.42
C ALA A 246 -6.93 16.62 27.47
N ARG A 247 -6.72 17.96 27.44
CA ARG A 247 -5.63 18.63 28.18
C ARG A 247 -5.52 18.25 29.65
N LYS A 248 -6.64 18.26 30.40
CA LYS A 248 -6.66 17.92 31.84
C LYS A 248 -6.19 16.48 32.13
N SER A 249 -6.29 15.58 31.17
CA SER A 249 -5.84 14.18 31.30
C SER A 249 -4.41 13.95 30.86
N ILE A 250 -3.85 14.86 30.04
CA ILE A 250 -2.47 14.79 29.53
C ILE A 250 -1.53 15.44 30.55
N TRP A 251 -1.86 16.68 30.95
CA TRP A 251 -1.10 17.52 31.88
C TRP A 251 -1.65 17.44 33.32
N GLY A 252 -1.87 16.21 33.82
CA GLY A 252 -2.10 15.98 35.25
C GLY A 252 -0.85 16.33 36.08
N GLU A 253 -1.06 16.69 37.35
CA GLU A 253 -0.17 17.53 38.18
C GLU A 253 1.26 17.02 38.43
N GLU A 254 1.56 15.74 38.17
CA GLU A 254 2.83 15.11 38.59
C GLU A 254 3.83 14.78 37.46
N ASN A 255 3.98 15.56 36.37
CA ASN A 255 5.12 15.36 35.45
C ASN A 255 5.42 16.54 34.50
N GLU A 256 6.65 17.06 34.54
CA GLU A 256 7.09 18.26 33.80
C GLU A 256 7.78 18.02 32.44
N ARG A 257 7.84 16.78 31.91
CA ARG A 257 8.51 16.51 30.63
C ARG A 257 7.56 16.00 29.55
N PHE A 258 7.72 16.58 28.34
CA PHE A 258 6.88 16.40 27.14
C PHE A 258 6.33 14.97 26.99
N PRO A 259 5.06 14.72 27.35
CA PRO A 259 4.59 13.36 27.55
C PRO A 259 4.00 12.78 26.25
N PHE A 260 4.78 12.78 25.15
CA PHE A 260 4.34 12.31 23.82
C PHE A 260 3.68 10.93 23.86
N ILE A 261 4.25 9.98 24.60
CA ILE A 261 3.68 8.63 24.79
C ILE A 261 2.32 8.67 25.52
N ARG A 262 2.14 9.60 26.47
CA ARG A 262 0.86 9.81 27.17
C ARG A 262 -0.16 10.45 26.22
N ILE A 263 0.23 11.50 25.48
CA ILE A 263 -0.61 12.15 24.45
C ILE A 263 -1.13 11.09 23.47
N TRP A 264 -0.22 10.29 22.89
CA TRP A 264 -0.55 9.22 21.96
C TRP A 264 -1.48 8.17 22.56
N ARG A 265 -1.21 7.70 23.79
CA ARG A 265 -2.08 6.71 24.48
C ARG A 265 -3.46 7.29 24.83
N THR A 266 -3.52 8.48 25.42
CA THR A 266 -4.77 9.13 25.82
C THR A 266 -5.64 9.47 24.61
N ILE A 267 -5.05 9.94 23.51
CA ILE A 267 -5.78 10.22 22.27
C ILE A 267 -6.17 8.92 21.57
N GLY A 268 -5.30 7.91 21.52
CA GLY A 268 -5.64 6.58 20.99
C GLY A 268 -6.81 5.91 21.72
N GLN A 269 -6.93 6.13 23.03
CA GLN A 269 -8.04 5.61 23.84
C GLN A 269 -9.33 6.45 23.73
N ARG A 270 -9.24 7.79 23.69
CA ARG A 270 -10.42 8.69 23.67
C ARG A 270 -10.96 8.97 22.27
N TYR A 271 -10.09 8.98 21.26
CA TYR A 271 -10.39 9.33 19.87
C TYR A 271 -9.91 8.22 18.92
N PRO A 272 -10.48 7.00 19.02
CA PRO A 272 -10.02 5.84 18.24
C PRO A 272 -10.11 6.07 16.72
N LEU A 273 -11.06 6.88 16.23
CA LEU A 273 -11.14 7.25 14.81
C LEU A 273 -9.98 8.15 14.37
N LEU A 274 -9.56 9.13 15.19
CA LEU A 274 -8.40 9.96 14.87
C LEU A 274 -7.13 9.11 14.82
N HIS A 275 -6.99 8.17 15.76
CA HIS A 275 -5.89 7.22 15.79
C HIS A 275 -5.89 6.31 14.56
N PHE A 276 -7.03 5.66 14.26
CA PHE A 276 -7.25 4.85 13.07
C PHE A 276 -6.93 5.61 11.77
N TYR A 277 -7.39 6.85 11.64
CA TYR A 277 -7.10 7.70 10.48
C TYR A 277 -5.60 8.03 10.38
N SER A 278 -4.96 8.39 11.49
CA SER A 278 -3.53 8.75 11.51
C SER A 278 -2.54 7.58 11.35
N VAL A 279 -2.93 6.37 11.76
CA VAL A 279 -2.05 5.18 11.80
C VAL A 279 -2.30 4.21 10.65
N ILE A 280 -3.55 4.12 10.16
CA ILE A 280 -3.92 3.20 9.08
C ILE A 280 -4.30 3.98 7.84
N VAL A 281 -5.37 4.78 7.88
CA VAL A 281 -5.93 5.37 6.66
C VAL A 281 -4.90 6.26 5.94
N LEU A 282 -4.32 7.24 6.63
CA LEU A 282 -3.37 8.16 5.99
C LEU A 282 -2.08 7.45 5.54
N PRO A 283 -1.40 6.61 6.36
CA PRO A 283 -0.21 5.89 5.90
C PRO A 283 -0.49 4.90 4.77
N SER A 284 -1.61 4.18 4.80
CA SER A 284 -1.99 3.25 3.72
C SER A 284 -2.42 3.98 2.45
N SER A 285 -3.17 5.09 2.54
CA SER A 285 -3.48 5.93 1.38
C SER A 285 -2.22 6.53 0.76
N PHE A 286 -1.27 6.99 1.59
CA PHE A 286 0.01 7.49 1.12
C PHE A 286 0.83 6.39 0.44
N TRP A 287 0.95 5.20 1.05
CA TRP A 287 1.65 4.05 0.48
C TRP A 287 1.03 3.53 -0.84
N ILE A 288 -0.30 3.49 -0.94
CA ILE A 288 -0.99 3.17 -2.21
C ILE A 288 -0.69 4.22 -3.28
N PHE A 289 -0.75 5.51 -2.93
CA PHE A 289 -0.42 6.60 -3.84
C PHE A 289 1.05 6.53 -4.30
N ASP A 290 1.98 6.26 -3.38
CA ASP A 290 3.42 6.14 -3.63
C ASP A 290 3.71 5.02 -4.63
N ILE A 291 3.15 3.82 -4.41
CA ILE A 291 3.31 2.70 -5.34
C ILE A 291 2.60 2.96 -6.67
N GLU A 292 1.35 3.42 -6.69
CA GLU A 292 0.64 3.63 -7.96
C GLU A 292 1.23 4.76 -8.81
N VAL A 293 1.70 5.86 -8.21
CA VAL A 293 2.41 6.92 -8.94
C VAL A 293 3.80 6.46 -9.36
N GLY A 294 4.53 5.76 -8.48
CA GLY A 294 5.84 5.20 -8.81
C GLY A 294 5.77 4.19 -9.95
N VAL A 295 4.76 3.32 -9.97
CA VAL A 295 4.51 2.38 -11.08
C VAL A 295 4.00 3.10 -12.33
N ALA A 296 3.08 4.07 -12.21
CA ALA A 296 2.62 4.84 -13.37
C ALA A 296 3.78 5.62 -14.04
N TYR A 297 4.79 6.04 -13.28
CA TYR A 297 5.99 6.68 -13.79
C TYR A 297 7.00 5.69 -14.40
N LEU A 298 7.25 4.54 -13.75
CA LEU A 298 8.31 3.59 -14.14
C LEU A 298 7.85 2.45 -15.08
N SER A 299 6.60 2.00 -14.98
CA SER A 299 5.96 1.00 -15.84
C SER A 299 4.46 1.33 -16.01
N PRO A 300 4.10 2.32 -16.85
CA PRO A 300 2.70 2.63 -17.19
C PRO A 300 1.98 1.50 -17.95
N ARG A 301 2.63 0.34 -18.15
CA ARG A 301 2.19 -0.78 -18.97
C ARG A 301 1.71 -1.99 -18.17
N GLU A 302 1.79 -1.94 -16.84
CA GLU A 302 1.27 -3.00 -15.97
C GLU A 302 -0.23 -3.18 -16.17
N LYS A 303 -0.64 -4.21 -16.91
CA LYS A 303 -2.03 -4.56 -17.20
C LYS A 303 -2.46 -5.82 -16.45
N PHE A 304 -3.78 -5.95 -16.27
CA PHE A 304 -4.36 -7.23 -15.88
C PHE A 304 -4.24 -8.24 -17.03
N THR A 305 -3.66 -9.39 -16.73
CA THR A 305 -3.46 -10.50 -17.67
C THR A 305 -3.68 -11.78 -16.88
N PRO A 306 -4.67 -12.63 -17.19
CA PRO A 306 -5.09 -13.72 -16.32
C PRO A 306 -4.05 -14.85 -16.24
N THR A 307 -3.00 -14.66 -15.44
CA THR A 307 -2.01 -15.67 -15.06
C THR A 307 -2.44 -16.37 -13.77
N TYR A 308 -1.83 -17.51 -13.49
CA TYR A 308 -2.06 -18.22 -12.22
C TYR A 308 -1.70 -17.37 -11.00
N GLY A 309 -0.66 -16.52 -11.07
CA GLY A 309 -0.32 -15.59 -10.00
C GLY A 309 -1.39 -14.53 -9.75
N GLN A 310 -1.93 -13.90 -10.81
CA GLN A 310 -3.01 -12.92 -10.69
C GLN A 310 -4.31 -13.52 -10.16
N LEU A 311 -4.68 -14.71 -10.63
CA LEU A 311 -5.85 -15.44 -10.13
C LEU A 311 -5.67 -15.81 -8.65
N LEU A 312 -4.52 -16.35 -8.27
CA LEU A 312 -4.21 -16.68 -6.88
C LEU A 312 -4.26 -15.43 -5.98
N ALA A 313 -3.71 -14.31 -6.42
CA ALA A 313 -3.79 -13.04 -5.70
C ALA A 313 -5.25 -12.58 -5.51
N ILE A 314 -6.14 -12.76 -6.49
CA ILE A 314 -7.58 -12.49 -6.33
C ILE A 314 -8.21 -13.45 -5.31
N PHE A 315 -7.93 -14.76 -5.40
CA PHE A 315 -8.46 -15.74 -4.42
C PHE A 315 -8.00 -15.46 -2.98
N VAL A 316 -6.78 -14.95 -2.79
CA VAL A 316 -6.27 -14.51 -1.47
C VAL A 316 -7.08 -13.34 -0.88
N THR A 317 -7.75 -12.50 -1.69
CA THR A 317 -8.63 -11.43 -1.17
C THR A 317 -9.97 -11.92 -0.64
N ILE A 318 -10.41 -13.13 -1.02
CA ILE A 318 -11.78 -13.59 -0.72
C ILE A 318 -12.01 -13.77 0.79
N PRO A 319 -11.11 -14.42 1.57
CA PRO A 319 -11.31 -14.52 3.02
C PRO A 319 -11.33 -13.15 3.74
N PRO A 320 -10.39 -12.21 3.48
CA PRO A 320 -10.52 -10.83 3.97
C PRO A 320 -11.84 -10.16 3.54
N PHE A 321 -12.29 -10.32 2.30
CA PHE A 321 -13.55 -9.73 1.82
C PHE A 321 -14.77 -10.27 2.57
N ILE A 322 -14.81 -11.57 2.85
CA ILE A 322 -15.87 -12.19 3.66
C ILE A 322 -15.82 -11.65 5.11
N GLN A 323 -14.63 -11.55 5.71
CA GLN A 323 -14.43 -10.96 7.04
C GLN A 323 -14.83 -9.47 7.11
N LEU A 324 -14.62 -8.71 6.02
CA LEU A 324 -15.12 -7.35 5.93
C LEU A 324 -16.65 -7.33 5.87
N CYS A 325 -17.27 -8.20 5.06
CA CYS A 325 -18.72 -8.30 4.94
C CYS A 325 -19.41 -8.67 6.27
N THR A 326 -18.84 -9.56 7.08
CA THR A 326 -19.37 -9.88 8.41
C THR A 326 -19.25 -8.72 9.40
N LEU A 327 -18.28 -7.81 9.22
CA LEU A 327 -18.11 -6.59 10.01
C LEU A 327 -19.06 -5.45 9.61
N VAL A 328 -19.57 -5.39 8.39
CA VAL A 328 -20.42 -4.27 7.90
C VAL A 328 -21.60 -3.93 8.83
N PRO A 329 -22.38 -4.90 9.36
CA PRO A 329 -23.46 -4.60 10.31
C PRO A 329 -22.98 -3.98 11.63
N GLY A 330 -21.77 -4.35 12.10
CA GLY A 330 -21.14 -3.76 13.27
C GLY A 330 -20.57 -2.36 13.01
N LEU A 331 -19.99 -2.14 11.83
CA LEU A 331 -19.44 -0.87 11.36
C LEU A 331 -20.48 0.27 11.39
N GLY A 332 -21.74 -0.01 11.02
CA GLY A 332 -22.83 0.97 11.12
C GLY A 332 -23.12 1.42 12.56
N ARG A 333 -23.15 0.48 13.51
CA ARG A 333 -23.31 0.80 14.95
C ARG A 333 -22.11 1.57 15.49
N TRP A 334 -20.90 1.14 15.12
CA TRP A 334 -19.67 1.83 15.49
C TRP A 334 -19.62 3.28 14.97
N PHE A 335 -20.05 3.51 13.72
CA PHE A 335 -20.12 4.85 13.16
C PHE A 335 -21.14 5.73 13.90
N ALA A 336 -22.30 5.17 14.28
CA ALA A 336 -23.27 5.85 15.13
C ALA A 336 -22.73 6.16 16.54
N ASP A 337 -21.81 5.34 17.05
CA ASP A 337 -21.18 5.50 18.36
C ASP A 337 -20.02 6.51 18.40
N LEU A 338 -19.58 7.01 17.25
CA LEU A 338 -18.59 8.08 17.18
C LEU A 338 -19.07 9.32 17.96
N TRP A 339 -18.21 9.85 18.83
CA TRP A 339 -18.58 10.94 19.75
C TRP A 339 -19.18 12.15 19.03
N TRP A 340 -18.69 12.50 17.85
CA TRP A 340 -19.22 13.62 17.06
C TRP A 340 -20.60 13.30 16.46
N VAL A 341 -20.85 12.04 16.04
CA VAL A 341 -22.18 11.59 15.61
C VAL A 341 -23.13 11.62 16.79
N ARG A 342 -22.77 11.04 17.95
CA ARG A 342 -23.54 11.15 19.20
C ARG A 342 -23.80 12.61 19.62
N LEU A 343 -22.83 13.51 19.47
CA LEU A 343 -22.98 14.92 19.82
C LEU A 343 -23.91 15.67 18.83
N LEU A 344 -23.95 15.28 17.55
CA LEU A 344 -24.91 15.79 16.58
C LEU A 344 -26.32 15.19 16.77
N THR A 345 -26.42 13.87 16.90
CA THR A 345 -27.71 13.17 17.05
C THR A 345 -28.38 13.50 18.38
N CYS A 346 -27.68 13.47 19.52
CA CYS A 346 -28.27 13.88 20.80
C CYS A 346 -28.68 15.36 20.80
N ARG A 347 -27.98 16.25 20.06
CA ARG A 347 -28.42 17.65 19.88
C ARG A 347 -29.67 17.75 19.00
N LEU A 348 -29.82 16.89 17.98
CA LEU A 348 -31.02 16.80 17.15
C LEU A 348 -32.22 16.26 17.96
N THR A 349 -32.07 15.18 18.72
CA THR A 349 -33.15 14.65 19.58
C THR A 349 -33.62 15.68 20.61
N LYS A 350 -32.67 16.42 21.23
CA LYS A 350 -33.00 17.48 22.19
C LYS A 350 -33.67 18.70 21.53
N ARG A 351 -33.40 18.97 20.24
CA ARG A 351 -34.14 20.00 19.45
C ARG A 351 -35.54 19.54 19.05
N TYR A 352 -35.74 18.26 18.75
CA TYR A 352 -37.04 17.73 18.36
C TYR A 352 -37.99 17.66 19.56
N SER A 353 -37.53 17.12 20.69
CA SER A 353 -38.26 17.11 21.97
C SER A 353 -38.56 18.51 22.53
N SER A 354 -37.93 19.56 22.01
CA SER A 354 -38.22 20.97 22.36
C SER A 354 -39.22 21.64 21.41
N LYS A 355 -39.69 20.94 20.37
CA LYS A 355 -40.69 21.42 19.41
C LYS A 355 -42.01 20.64 19.44
N GLU A 356 -42.06 19.48 20.09
CA GLU A 356 -43.33 18.82 20.39
C GLU A 356 -44.01 19.46 21.60
N ASP A 357 -44.95 20.36 21.30
CA ASP A 357 -46.14 20.75 22.06
C ASP A 357 -46.09 20.79 23.61
N PRO A 358 -46.12 21.99 24.24
CA PRO A 358 -46.36 22.12 25.68
C PRO A 358 -47.80 21.71 26.11
N THR A 359 -48.70 21.41 25.17
CA THR A 359 -50.10 21.03 25.41
C THR A 359 -50.29 19.60 25.94
N ARG A 360 -49.29 18.71 25.90
CA ARG A 360 -49.41 17.34 26.43
C ARG A 360 -49.11 17.18 27.92
N ALA A 361 -48.63 18.22 28.61
CA ALA A 361 -48.27 18.13 30.03
C ALA A 361 -49.47 18.17 31.02
N VAL A 362 -50.70 18.41 30.55
CA VAL A 362 -51.88 18.64 31.41
C VAL A 362 -52.72 17.38 31.67
N LEU A 363 -52.58 16.31 30.88
CA LEU A 363 -53.52 15.17 30.88
C LEU A 363 -53.10 13.90 31.65
N LEU A 364 -51.96 13.91 32.36
CA LEU A 364 -51.53 12.79 33.22
C LEU A 364 -51.43 13.17 34.71
N GLY A 365 -51.96 14.34 35.08
CA GLY A 365 -52.03 14.83 36.46
C GLY A 365 -53.39 14.67 37.12
N ASN A 366 -54.18 13.64 36.79
CA ASN A 366 -55.39 13.32 37.56
C ASN A 366 -55.88 11.88 37.35
N LYS A 367 -55.52 10.99 38.29
CA LYS A 367 -56.23 9.73 38.62
C LYS A 367 -55.72 9.26 39.98
N SER A 368 -56.39 9.76 41.02
CA SER A 368 -56.43 9.22 42.39
C SER A 368 -57.15 7.86 42.43
#